data_AF-A0A562UHN5-F1
#
_entry.id   AF-A0A562UHN5-F1
#
_cell.length_a   1.000
_cell.length_b   1.000
_cell.length_c   1.000
_cell.angle_alpha   90.00
_cell.angle_beta   90.00
_cell.angle_gamma   90.00
#
_symmetry.space_group_name_H-M   'P 1'
#
loop_
_entity.id
_entity.type
_entity.pdbx_description
1 polymer ?
#
loop_
_entity_poly.entity_id
_entity_poly.type
_entity_poly.pdbx_seq_one_letter_code
_entity_poly.pdbx_strand_id
1 'polypeptide(L)'
;MLLGYHAAIHEVNFADEAMGLLGNQEACKDQFALGYLHKCAALNGFTWIVNMSTKYIADPRITRFLCAAPPNAILWDYIESLGQEVDDEYWNQVLTIMNQFLSPEDLERCVSKLNNNGRFASAFNTMLYKLDYVSASTILNTLQGLIRHPSEVGTEADVSVYNVKVVFSKLDALYPDPATMVRLEWAYFQLLNEEDHERPVTYLFQALRDDPGFFSQLITWIGRPEGGDSELEIVGMEPPAIQQRARNADQVIQAWNLLPGQSESREIDHEKLAEWCTMAIAACQEKDRTRLGYNRIGQLFGQLRDGDEHWPQAAICSVMEFYNHDEMKRGFYSGVINGHGVKVNFRSGDSGAALEKAKAEKYRSLAAGIAIEHTVVNSLLLQVAQMYDGYSRQVAEQDAQRE
;
A
#
# COMPACT_ATOMS: atom_id res chain seq x y z
N MET A 1 -26.87 -0.56 -22.50
CA MET A 1 -27.49 -1.37 -21.42
C MET A 1 -28.79 -0.77 -20.92
N LEU A 2 -28.80 0.44 -20.36
CA LEU A 2 -30.02 1.09 -19.85
C LEU A 2 -31.17 1.15 -20.87
N LEU A 3 -30.87 1.41 -22.16
CA LEU A 3 -31.87 1.43 -23.22
C LEU A 3 -32.64 0.09 -23.33
N GLY A 4 -31.92 -1.03 -23.33
CA GLY A 4 -32.54 -2.36 -23.37
C GLY A 4 -33.33 -2.66 -22.09
N TYR A 5 -32.78 -2.28 -20.94
CA TYR A 5 -33.47 -2.43 -19.65
C TYR A 5 -34.83 -1.72 -19.64
N HIS A 6 -34.90 -0.49 -20.15
CA HIS A 6 -36.17 0.24 -20.24
C HIS A 6 -37.10 -0.30 -21.33
N ALA A 7 -36.56 -0.78 -22.46
CA ALA A 7 -37.36 -1.36 -23.52
C ALA A 7 -38.14 -2.60 -23.05
N ALA A 8 -37.52 -3.47 -22.24
CA ALA A 8 -38.17 -4.66 -21.67
C ALA A 8 -39.38 -4.36 -20.76
N ILE A 9 -39.52 -3.13 -20.27
CA ILE A 9 -40.70 -2.71 -19.49
C ILE A 9 -41.93 -2.55 -20.41
N HIS A 10 -41.71 -2.17 -21.66
CA HIS A 10 -42.77 -1.80 -22.61
C HIS A 10 -43.00 -2.84 -23.70
N GLU A 11 -41.99 -3.66 -24.00
CA GLU A 11 -42.02 -4.63 -25.09
C GLU A 11 -41.62 -6.00 -24.57
N VAL A 12 -42.58 -6.93 -24.46
CA VAL A 12 -42.41 -8.22 -23.74
C VAL A 12 -41.94 -9.36 -24.66
N ASN A 13 -42.04 -9.19 -25.99
CA ASN A 13 -41.84 -10.25 -26.99
C ASN A 13 -40.58 -10.06 -27.85
N PHE A 14 -39.48 -9.59 -27.27
CA PHE A 14 -38.20 -9.41 -27.98
C PHE A 14 -37.07 -10.28 -27.39
N ALA A 15 -37.41 -11.23 -26.52
CA ALA A 15 -36.41 -12.03 -25.81
C ALA A 15 -35.60 -12.95 -26.74
N ASP A 16 -36.22 -13.57 -27.74
CA ASP A 16 -35.55 -14.47 -28.68
C ASP A 16 -34.64 -13.69 -29.64
N GLU A 17 -35.09 -12.52 -30.09
CA GLU A 17 -34.30 -11.59 -30.89
C GLU A 17 -33.14 -11.01 -30.08
N ALA A 18 -33.37 -10.65 -28.81
CA ALA A 18 -32.33 -10.18 -27.91
C ALA A 18 -31.28 -11.27 -27.65
N MET A 19 -31.67 -12.54 -27.49
CA MET A 19 -30.73 -13.67 -27.46
C MET A 19 -29.86 -13.70 -28.71
N GLY A 20 -30.46 -13.41 -29.86
CA GLY A 20 -29.79 -13.25 -31.15
C GLY A 20 -28.66 -12.21 -31.16
N LEU A 21 -28.76 -11.17 -30.33
CA LEU A 21 -27.88 -10.01 -30.28
C LEU A 21 -26.75 -10.12 -29.24
N LEU A 22 -26.75 -11.15 -28.39
CA LEU A 22 -25.67 -11.37 -27.43
C LEU A 22 -24.36 -11.74 -28.15
N GLY A 23 -23.24 -11.17 -27.69
CA GLY A 23 -21.91 -11.36 -28.28
C GLY A 23 -21.71 -10.65 -29.63
N ASN A 24 -22.58 -9.70 -29.98
CA ASN A 24 -22.46 -8.97 -31.25
C ASN A 24 -21.18 -8.12 -31.28
N GLN A 25 -20.54 -8.02 -32.46
CA GLN A 25 -19.35 -7.18 -32.66
C GLN A 25 -19.62 -5.69 -32.41
N GLU A 26 -20.85 -5.23 -32.67
CA GLU A 26 -21.30 -3.90 -32.26
C GLU A 26 -21.68 -3.91 -30.77
N ALA A 27 -20.80 -3.34 -29.94
CA ALA A 27 -20.98 -3.32 -28.49
C ALA A 27 -22.34 -2.74 -28.03
N CYS A 28 -22.92 -1.79 -28.77
CA CYS A 28 -24.23 -1.23 -28.44
C CYS A 28 -25.37 -2.26 -28.51
N LYS A 29 -25.31 -3.21 -29.46
CA LYS A 29 -26.31 -4.28 -29.62
C LYS A 29 -26.20 -5.31 -28.51
N ASP A 30 -24.98 -5.75 -28.20
CA ASP A 30 -24.74 -6.68 -27.08
C ASP A 30 -25.18 -6.05 -25.74
N GLN A 31 -24.77 -4.80 -25.48
CA GLN A 31 -25.19 -4.10 -24.27
C GLN A 31 -26.70 -3.87 -24.21
N PHE A 32 -27.38 -3.62 -25.34
CA PHE A 32 -28.83 -3.54 -25.38
C PHE A 32 -29.47 -4.87 -24.98
N ALA A 33 -29.02 -5.97 -25.59
CA ALA A 33 -29.51 -7.31 -25.31
C ALA A 33 -29.32 -7.71 -23.84
N LEU A 34 -28.13 -7.47 -23.28
CA LEU A 34 -27.86 -7.73 -21.86
C LEU A 34 -28.83 -6.98 -20.94
N GLY A 35 -29.05 -5.68 -21.19
CA GLY A 35 -29.99 -4.89 -20.39
C GLY A 35 -31.44 -5.35 -20.52
N TYR A 36 -31.86 -5.69 -21.73
CA TYR A 36 -33.21 -6.19 -22.03
C TYR A 36 -33.46 -7.53 -21.33
N LEU A 37 -32.57 -8.50 -21.54
CA LEU A 37 -32.69 -9.85 -20.97
C LEU A 37 -32.56 -9.84 -19.46
N HIS A 38 -31.72 -8.97 -18.89
CA HIS A 38 -31.65 -8.76 -17.45
C HIS A 38 -33.00 -8.32 -16.87
N LYS A 39 -33.65 -7.33 -17.49
CA LYS A 39 -34.95 -6.86 -17.03
C LYS A 39 -36.04 -7.92 -17.21
N CYS A 40 -36.04 -8.65 -18.32
CA CYS A 40 -36.97 -9.77 -18.52
C CYS A 40 -36.81 -10.84 -17.45
N ALA A 41 -35.57 -11.23 -17.14
CA ALA A 41 -35.26 -12.18 -16.07
C ALA A 41 -35.75 -11.68 -14.71
N ALA A 42 -35.51 -10.41 -14.39
CA ALA A 42 -35.96 -9.81 -13.15
C ALA A 42 -37.50 -9.75 -13.02
N LEU A 43 -38.22 -9.53 -14.12
CA LEU A 43 -39.70 -9.46 -14.12
C LEU A 43 -40.36 -10.83 -14.07
N ASN A 44 -39.82 -11.82 -14.76
CA ASN A 44 -40.43 -13.15 -14.91
C ASN A 44 -39.90 -14.19 -13.92
N GLY A 45 -38.79 -13.91 -13.24
CA GLY A 45 -38.22 -14.75 -12.21
C GLY A 45 -37.47 -15.99 -12.73
N PHE A 46 -37.06 -16.83 -11.79
CA PHE A 46 -36.10 -17.91 -12.03
C PHE A 46 -36.61 -18.99 -13.01
N THR A 47 -37.90 -19.34 -12.97
CA THR A 47 -38.49 -20.31 -13.91
C THR A 47 -38.33 -19.89 -15.37
N TRP A 48 -38.45 -18.59 -15.65
CA TRP A 48 -38.24 -18.07 -17.01
C TRP A 48 -36.78 -18.21 -17.45
N ILE A 49 -35.83 -17.97 -16.55
CA ILE A 49 -34.39 -18.15 -16.81
C ILE A 49 -34.11 -19.62 -17.17
N VAL A 50 -34.65 -20.57 -16.40
CA VAL A 50 -34.51 -22.01 -16.68
C VAL A 50 -35.13 -22.38 -18.04
N ASN A 51 -36.33 -21.88 -18.35
CA ASN A 51 -36.97 -22.16 -19.63
C ASN A 51 -36.18 -21.61 -20.82
N MET A 52 -35.71 -20.37 -20.74
CA MET A 52 -34.88 -19.74 -21.77
C MET A 52 -33.55 -20.48 -21.93
N SER A 53 -32.87 -20.77 -20.83
CA SER A 53 -31.59 -21.50 -20.88
C SER A 53 -31.74 -22.90 -21.45
N THR A 54 -32.79 -23.64 -21.08
CA THR A 54 -33.08 -24.97 -21.65
C THR A 54 -33.31 -24.89 -23.17
N LYS A 55 -34.05 -23.88 -23.64
CA LYS A 55 -34.32 -23.66 -25.07
C LYS A 55 -33.02 -23.40 -25.86
N TYR A 56 -32.06 -22.70 -25.27
CA TYR A 56 -30.82 -22.27 -25.92
C TYR A 56 -29.59 -23.03 -25.40
N ILE A 57 -29.75 -24.22 -24.81
CA ILE A 57 -28.64 -24.91 -24.12
C ILE A 57 -27.48 -25.28 -25.05
N ALA A 58 -27.76 -25.53 -26.33
CA ALA A 58 -26.75 -25.83 -27.36
C ALA A 58 -26.21 -24.57 -28.05
N ASP A 59 -26.69 -23.38 -27.67
CA ASP A 59 -26.26 -22.10 -28.23
C ASP A 59 -25.03 -21.59 -27.46
N PRO A 60 -23.94 -21.19 -28.15
CA PRO A 60 -22.74 -20.68 -27.47
C PRO A 60 -23.00 -19.38 -26.68
N ARG A 61 -24.10 -18.67 -26.92
CA ARG A 61 -24.47 -17.43 -26.20
C ARG A 61 -25.09 -17.69 -24.84
N ILE A 62 -25.30 -18.96 -24.46
CA ILE A 62 -25.99 -19.33 -23.23
C ILE A 62 -25.34 -18.75 -21.98
N THR A 63 -24.01 -18.80 -21.88
CA THR A 63 -23.25 -18.26 -20.73
C THR A 63 -23.40 -16.75 -20.63
N ARG A 64 -23.40 -16.06 -21.78
CA ARG A 64 -23.62 -14.61 -21.85
C ARG A 64 -25.05 -14.20 -21.48
N PHE A 65 -26.04 -15.03 -21.81
CA PHE A 65 -27.41 -14.87 -21.30
C PHE A 65 -27.48 -15.05 -19.78
N LEU A 66 -26.83 -16.10 -19.25
CA LEU A 66 -26.79 -16.35 -17.81
C LEU A 66 -26.10 -15.19 -17.06
N CYS A 67 -25.09 -14.55 -17.67
CA CYS A 67 -24.47 -13.32 -17.14
C CYS A 67 -25.42 -12.11 -17.12
N ALA A 68 -26.49 -12.11 -17.92
CA ALA A 68 -27.51 -11.06 -17.88
C ALA A 68 -28.51 -11.29 -16.74
N ALA A 69 -28.69 -12.52 -16.26
CA ALA A 69 -29.64 -12.81 -15.19
C ALA A 69 -29.24 -12.13 -13.86
N PRO A 70 -30.21 -11.73 -13.01
CA PRO A 70 -29.91 -11.21 -11.68
C PRO A 70 -29.10 -12.22 -10.85
N PRO A 71 -27.91 -11.86 -10.33
CA PRO A 71 -27.05 -12.80 -9.63
C PRO A 71 -27.59 -13.15 -8.24
N ASN A 72 -27.55 -14.43 -7.87
CA ASN A 72 -27.87 -14.99 -6.55
C ASN A 72 -27.46 -16.47 -6.49
N ALA A 73 -27.44 -17.07 -5.28
CA ALA A 73 -27.12 -18.49 -5.09
C ALA A 73 -27.94 -19.45 -5.97
N ILE A 74 -29.24 -19.23 -6.15
CA ILE A 74 -30.12 -20.13 -6.91
C ILE A 74 -29.65 -20.20 -8.37
N LEU A 75 -29.29 -19.06 -8.96
CA LEU A 75 -28.73 -19.01 -10.31
C LEU A 75 -27.39 -19.76 -10.39
N TRP A 76 -26.51 -19.58 -9.41
CA TRP A 76 -25.18 -20.22 -9.43
C TRP A 76 -25.27 -21.73 -9.22
N ASP A 77 -26.14 -22.21 -8.34
CA ASP A 77 -26.38 -23.65 -8.16
C ASP A 77 -26.90 -24.29 -9.46
N TYR A 78 -27.75 -23.56 -10.20
CA TYR A 78 -28.23 -24.00 -11.50
C TYR A 78 -27.11 -24.02 -12.54
N ILE A 79 -26.29 -22.97 -12.63
CA ILE A 79 -25.13 -22.91 -13.53
C ILE A 79 -24.18 -24.08 -13.27
N GLU A 80 -23.86 -24.36 -12.00
CA GLU A 80 -23.04 -25.51 -11.60
C GLU A 80 -23.66 -26.83 -12.06
N SER A 81 -25.00 -26.96 -12.01
CA SER A 81 -25.70 -28.15 -12.50
C SER A 81 -25.65 -28.35 -14.02
N LEU A 82 -25.36 -27.28 -14.79
CA LEU A 82 -25.20 -27.36 -16.25
C LEU A 82 -23.81 -27.88 -16.66
N GLY A 83 -22.87 -27.97 -15.71
CA GLY A 83 -21.54 -28.53 -15.90
C GLY A 83 -20.40 -27.52 -15.76
N GLN A 84 -19.19 -28.03 -15.51
CA GLN A 84 -18.02 -27.21 -15.18
C GLN A 84 -17.66 -26.19 -16.28
N GLU A 85 -17.79 -26.56 -17.55
CA GLU A 85 -17.50 -25.67 -18.68
C GLU A 85 -18.40 -24.42 -18.67
N VAL A 86 -19.68 -24.57 -18.30
CA VAL A 86 -20.63 -23.45 -18.21
C VAL A 86 -20.34 -22.60 -16.97
N ASP A 87 -19.99 -23.21 -15.83
CA ASP A 87 -19.60 -22.49 -14.60
C ASP A 87 -18.35 -21.63 -14.83
N ASP A 88 -17.28 -22.22 -15.36
CA ASP A 88 -16.03 -21.51 -15.62
C ASP A 88 -16.24 -20.36 -16.62
N GLU A 89 -16.96 -20.61 -17.71
CA GLU A 89 -17.22 -19.59 -18.73
C GLU A 89 -18.12 -18.46 -18.20
N TYR A 90 -19.10 -18.77 -17.34
CA TYR A 90 -19.91 -17.77 -16.66
C TYR A 90 -19.04 -16.86 -15.78
N TRP A 91 -18.20 -17.41 -14.91
CA TRP A 91 -17.36 -16.60 -14.01
C TRP A 91 -16.28 -15.81 -14.75
N ASN A 92 -15.82 -16.29 -15.90
CA ASN A 92 -14.92 -15.55 -16.78
C ASN A 92 -15.60 -14.34 -17.45
N GLN A 93 -16.93 -14.38 -17.66
CA GLN A 93 -17.66 -13.32 -18.37
C GLN A 93 -18.55 -12.45 -17.49
N VAL A 94 -18.83 -12.86 -16.25
CA VAL A 94 -19.83 -12.20 -15.40
C VAL A 94 -19.52 -10.71 -15.22
N LEU A 95 -20.58 -9.90 -15.34
CA LEU A 95 -20.54 -8.46 -15.12
C LEU A 95 -20.83 -8.17 -13.65
N THR A 96 -19.91 -7.51 -12.97
CA THR A 96 -20.01 -7.25 -11.53
C THR A 96 -20.83 -6.01 -11.18
N ILE A 97 -21.35 -5.29 -12.17
CA ILE A 97 -22.10 -4.03 -12.00
C ILE A 97 -23.35 -4.18 -11.13
N MET A 98 -23.94 -5.38 -11.06
CA MET A 98 -25.13 -5.67 -10.25
C MET A 98 -24.80 -6.30 -8.89
N ASN A 99 -23.53 -6.59 -8.60
CA ASN A 99 -23.13 -7.32 -7.39
C ASN A 99 -23.34 -6.53 -6.10
N GLN A 100 -23.50 -5.20 -6.19
CA GLN A 100 -23.85 -4.34 -5.06
C GLN A 100 -25.17 -4.72 -4.36
N PHE A 101 -26.05 -5.45 -5.05
CA PHE A 101 -27.35 -5.89 -4.52
C PHE A 101 -27.33 -7.29 -3.90
N LEU A 102 -26.19 -8.00 -3.90
CA LEU A 102 -26.07 -9.34 -3.34
C LEU A 102 -26.35 -9.35 -1.83
N SER A 103 -26.91 -10.46 -1.34
CA SER A 103 -26.93 -10.75 0.09
C SER A 103 -25.49 -10.92 0.63
N PRO A 104 -25.25 -10.76 1.94
CA PRO A 104 -23.95 -11.06 2.54
C PRO A 104 -23.37 -12.43 2.16
N GLU A 105 -24.19 -13.47 2.22
CA GLU A 105 -23.79 -14.85 1.91
C GLU A 105 -23.46 -15.03 0.43
N ASP A 106 -24.27 -14.43 -0.45
CA ASP A 106 -24.02 -14.45 -1.89
C ASP A 106 -22.76 -13.65 -2.26
N LEU A 107 -22.48 -12.56 -1.54
CA LEU A 107 -21.29 -11.74 -1.76
C LEU A 107 -20.01 -12.54 -1.51
N GLU A 108 -19.90 -13.22 -0.37
CA GLU A 108 -18.74 -14.06 -0.03
C GLU A 108 -18.51 -15.13 -1.11
N ARG A 109 -19.59 -15.83 -1.51
CA ARG A 109 -19.52 -16.84 -2.59
C ARG A 109 -19.08 -16.21 -3.92
N CYS A 110 -19.61 -15.05 -4.27
CA CYS A 110 -19.27 -14.33 -5.49
C CYS A 110 -17.79 -13.95 -5.54
N VAL A 111 -17.28 -13.31 -4.48
CA VAL A 111 -15.86 -12.91 -4.38
C VAL A 111 -14.95 -14.13 -4.41
N SER A 112 -15.31 -15.20 -3.71
CA SER A 112 -14.55 -16.45 -3.75
C SER A 112 -14.52 -17.08 -5.15
N LYS A 113 -15.63 -17.13 -5.88
CA LYS A 113 -15.68 -17.67 -7.24
C LYS A 113 -14.91 -16.80 -8.23
N LEU A 114 -14.97 -15.48 -8.11
CA LEU A 114 -14.15 -14.55 -8.89
C LEU A 114 -12.65 -14.80 -8.65
N ASN A 115 -12.23 -14.92 -7.39
CA ASN A 115 -10.84 -15.25 -7.05
C ASN A 115 -10.39 -16.58 -7.67
N ASN A 116 -11.22 -17.62 -7.59
CA ASN A 116 -10.90 -18.95 -8.14
C ASN A 116 -10.76 -18.95 -9.68
N ASN A 117 -11.41 -18.00 -10.36
CA ASN A 117 -11.32 -17.79 -11.81
C ASN A 117 -10.29 -16.72 -12.19
N GLY A 118 -9.42 -16.28 -11.28
CA GLY A 118 -8.39 -15.28 -11.55
C GLY A 118 -8.91 -13.86 -11.79
N ARG A 119 -10.20 -13.61 -11.52
CA ARG A 119 -10.88 -12.32 -11.69
C ARG A 119 -10.67 -11.43 -10.44
N PHE A 120 -9.42 -11.18 -10.08
CA PHE A 120 -9.07 -10.53 -8.81
C PHE A 120 -9.45 -9.05 -8.75
N ALA A 121 -9.45 -8.33 -9.88
CA ALA A 121 -9.89 -6.93 -9.93
C ALA A 121 -11.39 -6.83 -9.72
N SER A 122 -12.16 -7.71 -10.37
CA SER A 122 -13.59 -7.86 -10.13
C SER A 122 -13.92 -8.28 -8.70
N ALA A 123 -13.14 -9.20 -8.12
CA ALA A 123 -13.30 -9.63 -6.74
C ALA A 123 -13.07 -8.46 -5.77
N PHE A 124 -11.99 -7.69 -5.98
CA PHE A 124 -11.66 -6.52 -5.17
C PHE A 124 -12.77 -5.47 -5.22
N ASN A 125 -13.22 -5.08 -6.41
CA ASN A 125 -14.31 -4.10 -6.55
C ASN A 125 -15.62 -4.61 -5.94
N THR A 126 -15.90 -5.91 -6.06
CA THR A 126 -17.12 -6.51 -5.53
C THR A 126 -17.11 -6.53 -4.00
N MET A 127 -16.00 -6.89 -3.35
CA MET A 127 -15.96 -6.94 -1.88
C MET A 127 -16.12 -5.55 -1.24
N LEU A 128 -15.72 -4.47 -1.90
CA LEU A 128 -15.81 -3.11 -1.36
C LEU A 128 -17.25 -2.67 -1.03
N TYR A 129 -18.27 -3.19 -1.73
CA TYR A 129 -19.66 -2.79 -1.47
C TYR A 129 -20.13 -3.12 -0.05
N LYS A 130 -19.65 -4.25 0.49
CA LYS A 130 -20.14 -4.86 1.73
C LYS A 130 -19.00 -5.63 2.41
N LEU A 131 -17.84 -4.99 2.51
CA LEU A 131 -16.59 -5.58 2.99
C LEU A 131 -16.72 -6.26 4.36
N ASP A 132 -17.62 -5.75 5.21
CA ASP A 132 -17.85 -6.30 6.54
C ASP A 132 -18.31 -7.76 6.57
N TYR A 133 -18.87 -8.23 5.46
CA TYR A 133 -19.39 -9.58 5.31
C TYR A 133 -18.44 -10.54 4.59
N VAL A 134 -17.26 -10.05 4.17
CA VAL A 134 -16.26 -10.87 3.47
C VAL A 134 -15.26 -11.44 4.47
N SER A 135 -14.98 -12.74 4.36
CA SER A 135 -14.05 -13.41 5.27
C SER A 135 -12.61 -12.95 5.06
N ALA A 136 -11.79 -13.00 6.13
CA ALA A 136 -10.38 -12.68 6.04
C ALA A 136 -9.65 -13.52 4.98
N SER A 137 -9.92 -14.83 4.91
CA SER A 137 -9.33 -15.72 3.90
C SER A 137 -9.63 -15.27 2.47
N THR A 138 -10.85 -14.81 2.20
CA THR A 138 -11.28 -14.35 0.88
C THR A 138 -10.62 -13.03 0.53
N ILE A 139 -10.56 -12.08 1.47
CA ILE A 139 -9.85 -10.80 1.29
C ILE A 139 -8.36 -11.05 0.99
N LEU A 140 -7.71 -11.93 1.76
CA LEU A 140 -6.30 -12.28 1.57
C LEU A 140 -6.05 -12.89 0.19
N ASN A 141 -6.92 -13.80 -0.26
CA ASN A 141 -6.79 -14.41 -1.58
C ASN A 141 -6.93 -13.35 -2.69
N THR A 142 -7.87 -12.40 -2.53
CA THR A 142 -8.03 -11.29 -3.48
C THR A 142 -6.79 -10.41 -3.55
N LEU A 143 -6.25 -9.95 -2.41
CA LEU A 143 -5.05 -9.10 -2.37
C LEU A 143 -3.81 -9.84 -2.94
N GLN A 144 -3.60 -11.09 -2.55
CA GLN A 144 -2.49 -11.90 -3.07
C GLN A 144 -2.65 -12.18 -4.57
N GLY A 145 -3.89 -12.38 -5.01
CA GLY A 145 -4.24 -12.52 -6.41
C GLY A 145 -3.88 -11.29 -7.23
N LEU A 146 -4.25 -10.09 -6.76
CA LEU A 146 -3.90 -8.83 -7.40
C LEU A 146 -2.39 -8.59 -7.50
N ILE A 147 -1.60 -9.02 -6.51
CA ILE A 147 -0.14 -8.94 -6.60
C ILE A 147 0.40 -9.83 -7.74
N ARG A 148 -0.15 -11.04 -7.90
CA ARG A 148 0.29 -12.01 -8.93
C ARG A 148 -0.25 -11.69 -10.31
N HIS A 149 -1.47 -11.17 -10.38
CA HIS A 149 -2.23 -10.90 -11.60
C HIS A 149 -2.87 -9.51 -11.49
N PRO A 150 -2.08 -8.45 -11.68
CA PRO A 150 -2.52 -7.07 -11.45
C PRO A 150 -3.49 -6.55 -12.51
N SER A 151 -3.60 -7.24 -13.65
CA SER A 151 -4.48 -6.85 -14.75
C SER A 151 -5.59 -7.88 -14.97
N GLU A 152 -6.77 -7.37 -15.24
CA GLU A 152 -7.94 -8.13 -15.65
C GLU A 152 -8.51 -7.46 -16.91
N VAL A 153 -8.82 -8.24 -17.94
CA VAL A 153 -9.33 -7.66 -19.20
C VAL A 153 -10.69 -7.02 -18.97
N GLY A 154 -10.81 -5.74 -19.30
CA GLY A 154 -12.07 -5.00 -19.22
C GLY A 154 -12.49 -4.57 -17.80
N THR A 155 -11.66 -4.82 -16.77
CA THR A 155 -11.92 -4.36 -15.39
C THR A 155 -10.63 -3.85 -14.77
N GLU A 156 -10.66 -2.63 -14.25
CA GLU A 156 -9.59 -2.09 -13.41
C GLU A 156 -9.97 -2.24 -11.94
N ALA A 157 -9.02 -2.67 -11.11
CA ALA A 157 -9.24 -2.72 -9.66
C ALA A 157 -9.21 -1.29 -9.10
N ASP A 158 -10.18 -0.94 -8.26
CA ASP A 158 -10.24 0.36 -7.57
C ASP A 158 -9.29 0.40 -6.37
N VAL A 159 -8.00 0.15 -6.62
CA VAL A 159 -6.91 0.13 -5.64
C VAL A 159 -6.46 1.54 -5.25
N SER A 160 -7.41 2.44 -5.04
CA SER A 160 -7.15 3.75 -4.45
C SER A 160 -6.59 3.59 -3.03
N VAL A 161 -5.81 4.58 -2.59
CA VAL A 161 -5.22 4.64 -1.24
C VAL A 161 -6.28 4.42 -0.16
N TYR A 162 -7.42 5.10 -0.30
CA TYR A 162 -8.56 4.97 0.60
C TYR A 162 -9.07 3.52 0.66
N ASN A 163 -9.39 2.90 -0.48
CA ASN A 163 -9.95 1.55 -0.51
C ASN A 163 -8.96 0.51 0.05
N VAL A 164 -7.68 0.62 -0.30
CA VAL A 164 -6.65 -0.28 0.25
C VAL A 164 -6.55 -0.12 1.77
N LYS A 165 -6.55 1.10 2.31
CA LYS A 165 -6.51 1.32 3.76
C LYS A 165 -7.76 0.78 4.46
N VAL A 166 -8.96 0.92 3.88
CA VAL A 166 -10.20 0.33 4.39
C VAL A 166 -10.11 -1.20 4.45
N VAL A 167 -9.63 -1.83 3.38
CA VAL A 167 -9.46 -3.29 3.30
C VAL A 167 -8.46 -3.79 4.34
N PHE A 168 -7.32 -3.11 4.47
CA PHE A 168 -6.31 -3.49 5.45
C PHE A 168 -6.78 -3.26 6.90
N SER A 169 -7.54 -2.19 7.18
CA SER A 169 -8.13 -1.96 8.51
C SER A 169 -9.09 -3.08 8.91
N LYS A 170 -9.83 -3.63 7.94
CA LYS A 170 -10.66 -4.82 8.15
C LYS A 170 -9.82 -6.06 8.46
N LEU A 171 -8.70 -6.26 7.75
CA LEU A 171 -7.78 -7.38 8.01
C LEU A 171 -7.17 -7.30 9.40
N ASP A 172 -6.79 -6.10 9.87
CA ASP A 172 -6.23 -5.93 11.23
C ASP A 172 -7.20 -6.44 12.31
N ALA A 173 -8.50 -6.24 12.12
CA ALA A 173 -9.54 -6.68 13.06
C ALA A 173 -9.84 -8.19 12.97
N LEU A 174 -9.70 -8.80 11.79
CA LEU A 174 -10.12 -10.18 11.54
C LEU A 174 -8.98 -11.20 11.52
N TYR A 175 -7.75 -10.78 11.25
CA TYR A 175 -6.66 -11.67 10.86
C TYR A 175 -5.32 -11.32 11.51
N PRO A 176 -5.06 -11.81 12.74
CA PRO A 176 -3.87 -11.46 13.50
C PRO A 176 -2.70 -12.40 13.19
N ASP A 177 -2.36 -12.65 11.92
CA ASP A 177 -1.10 -13.31 11.54
C ASP A 177 -0.08 -12.27 11.05
N PRO A 178 0.89 -11.87 11.90
CA PRO A 178 1.85 -10.84 11.57
C PRO A 178 2.67 -11.16 10.32
N ALA A 179 3.02 -12.42 10.09
CA ALA A 179 3.89 -12.79 8.98
C ALA A 179 3.23 -12.53 7.62
N THR A 180 1.92 -12.80 7.51
CA THR A 180 1.15 -12.47 6.30
C THR A 180 0.95 -10.97 6.16
N MET A 181 0.67 -10.25 7.26
CA MET A 181 0.50 -8.80 7.22
C MET A 181 1.79 -8.08 6.79
N VAL A 182 2.97 -8.51 7.26
CA VAL A 182 4.27 -7.99 6.78
C VAL A 182 4.42 -8.13 5.27
N ARG A 183 4.07 -9.29 4.70
CA ARG A 183 4.17 -9.52 3.24
C ARG A 183 3.21 -8.65 2.45
N LEU A 184 1.99 -8.45 2.95
CA LEU A 184 1.00 -7.59 2.32
C LEU A 184 1.39 -6.12 2.42
N GLU A 185 1.79 -5.64 3.60
CA GLU A 185 2.25 -4.27 3.78
C GLU A 185 3.48 -3.98 2.92
N TRP A 186 4.40 -4.93 2.78
CA TRP A 186 5.51 -4.82 1.84
C TRP A 186 5.04 -4.63 0.39
N ALA A 187 4.07 -5.43 -0.06
CA ALA A 187 3.58 -5.40 -1.44
C ALA A 187 2.76 -4.14 -1.76
N TYR A 188 1.99 -3.65 -0.79
CA TYR A 188 1.12 -2.49 -0.91
C TYR A 188 1.73 -1.21 -0.32
N PHE A 189 3.03 -1.22 0.04
CA PHE A 189 3.68 -0.16 0.79
C PHE A 189 3.52 1.22 0.15
N GLN A 190 3.65 1.32 -1.18
CA GLN A 190 3.51 2.58 -1.92
C GLN A 190 2.17 3.27 -1.63
N LEU A 191 1.08 2.50 -1.58
CA LEU A 191 -0.27 3.00 -1.34
C LEU A 191 -0.53 3.24 0.14
N LEU A 192 0.04 2.40 1.01
CA LEU A 192 -0.15 2.50 2.46
C LEU A 192 0.66 3.64 3.10
N ASN A 193 1.80 4.01 2.51
CA ASN A 193 2.72 5.02 3.04
C ASN A 193 2.33 6.46 2.68
N GLU A 194 1.26 6.68 1.91
CA GLU A 194 0.76 8.03 1.63
C GLU A 194 0.21 8.71 2.91
N GLU A 195 0.38 10.05 2.99
CA GLU A 195 0.34 10.93 4.18
C GLU A 195 -0.90 10.85 5.09
N ASP A 196 -1.88 10.02 4.77
CA ASP A 196 -3.09 9.87 5.57
C ASP A 196 -2.88 8.93 6.78
N HIS A 197 -3.11 9.45 7.99
CA HIS A 197 -2.87 8.79 9.26
C HIS A 197 -3.93 7.77 9.69
N GLU A 198 -4.99 7.55 8.91
CA GLU A 198 -6.10 6.66 9.30
C GLU A 198 -5.67 5.22 9.59
N ARG A 199 -4.70 4.68 8.84
CA ARG A 199 -4.10 3.37 9.11
C ARG A 199 -2.61 3.35 8.74
N PRO A 200 -1.69 3.49 9.72
CA PRO A 200 -0.26 3.48 9.45
C PRO A 200 0.26 2.07 9.12
N VAL A 201 1.36 2.02 8.35
CA VAL A 201 2.15 0.79 8.16
C VAL A 201 2.69 0.35 9.53
N THR A 202 2.26 -0.80 10.01
CA THR A 202 2.51 -1.21 11.40
C THR A 202 3.32 -2.49 11.48
N TYR A 203 2.87 -3.57 10.84
CA TYR A 203 3.49 -4.88 10.92
C TYR A 203 4.89 -4.88 10.29
N LEU A 204 5.04 -4.24 9.13
CA LEU A 204 6.33 -4.13 8.44
C LEU A 204 7.36 -3.36 9.27
N PHE A 205 6.94 -2.28 9.94
CA PHE A 205 7.82 -1.49 10.80
C PHE A 205 8.14 -2.19 12.12
N GLN A 206 7.20 -2.95 12.68
CA GLN A 206 7.47 -3.82 13.83
C GLN A 206 8.47 -4.93 13.46
N ALA A 207 8.32 -5.54 12.29
CA ALA A 207 9.29 -6.54 11.81
C ALA A 207 10.70 -5.95 11.66
N LEU A 208 10.83 -4.72 11.15
CA LEU A 208 12.13 -4.02 11.10
C LEU A 208 12.68 -3.70 12.49
N ARG A 209 11.81 -3.29 13.42
CA ARG A 209 12.15 -3.01 14.82
C ARG A 209 12.68 -4.24 15.54
N ASP A 210 12.06 -5.38 15.30
CA ASP A 210 12.31 -6.59 16.08
C ASP A 210 13.36 -7.52 15.43
N ASP A 211 13.61 -7.41 14.11
CA ASP A 211 14.58 -8.26 13.38
C ASP A 211 15.68 -7.42 12.66
N PRO A 212 16.89 -7.30 13.26
CA PRO A 212 18.07 -6.73 12.61
C PRO A 212 18.47 -7.42 11.29
N GLY A 213 18.17 -8.72 11.17
CA GLY A 213 18.42 -9.51 9.98
C GLY A 213 17.56 -9.05 8.81
N PHE A 214 16.27 -8.75 9.06
CA PHE A 214 15.37 -8.18 8.07
C PHE A 214 15.83 -6.79 7.61
N PHE A 215 16.27 -5.93 8.54
CA PHE A 215 16.90 -4.65 8.18
C PHE A 215 18.09 -4.86 7.23
N SER A 216 19.05 -5.70 7.59
CA SER A 216 20.22 -5.98 6.74
C SER A 216 19.83 -6.53 5.36
N GLN A 217 18.74 -7.31 5.28
CA GLN A 217 18.22 -7.83 4.02
C GLN A 217 17.72 -6.71 3.11
N LEU A 218 16.98 -5.73 3.64
CA LEU A 218 16.55 -4.56 2.88
C LEU A 218 17.74 -3.73 2.41
N ILE A 219 18.76 -3.54 3.27
CA ILE A 219 20.00 -2.84 2.89
C ILE A 219 20.68 -3.50 1.67
N THR A 220 20.69 -4.84 1.57
CA THR A 220 21.24 -5.51 0.39
C THR A 220 20.46 -5.29 -0.89
N TRP A 221 19.15 -5.01 -0.80
CA TRP A 221 18.33 -4.67 -1.96
C TRP A 221 18.53 -3.23 -2.40
N ILE A 222 18.86 -2.32 -1.48
CA ILE A 222 19.07 -0.89 -1.74
C ILE A 222 20.44 -0.65 -2.39
N GLY A 223 21.50 -1.19 -1.79
CA GLY A 223 22.88 -0.89 -2.18
C GLY A 223 23.64 -2.09 -2.75
N ARG A 224 24.72 -1.80 -3.49
CA ARG A 224 25.71 -2.80 -3.94
C ARG A 224 26.81 -3.02 -2.88
N PRO A 225 27.59 -4.13 -2.97
CA PRO A 225 28.69 -4.38 -2.06
C PRO A 225 29.79 -3.32 -2.15
N GLU A 226 30.49 -3.06 -1.05
CA GLU A 226 31.56 -2.05 -1.00
C GLU A 226 32.87 -2.54 -1.64
N GLY A 227 33.17 -3.84 -1.55
CA GLY A 227 34.40 -4.47 -2.04
C GLY A 227 34.30 -5.09 -3.44
N GLY A 228 33.16 -5.00 -4.13
CA GLY A 228 32.92 -5.61 -5.44
C GLY A 228 32.82 -4.58 -6.58
N ASP A 229 33.58 -4.84 -7.65
CA ASP A 229 33.91 -3.98 -8.78
C ASP A 229 32.83 -3.02 -9.33
N SER A 230 33.31 -1.80 -9.57
CA SER A 230 32.77 -0.84 -10.51
C SER A 230 32.70 -1.43 -11.93
N GLU A 231 31.58 -2.04 -12.30
CA GLU A 231 31.10 -1.93 -13.67
C GLU A 231 30.04 -0.81 -13.73
N LEU A 232 30.54 0.34 -14.17
CA LEU A 232 29.85 1.53 -14.63
C LEU A 232 28.88 1.30 -15.81
N GLU A 233 28.39 0.08 -16.06
CA GLU A 233 27.54 -0.23 -17.23
C GLU A 233 26.35 -1.17 -16.96
N ILE A 234 25.73 -1.14 -15.77
CA ILE A 234 24.37 -1.73 -15.58
C ILE A 234 23.43 -0.77 -14.82
N VAL A 235 23.68 0.55 -14.85
CA VAL A 235 22.62 1.52 -14.49
C VAL A 235 21.67 1.58 -15.70
N GLY A 236 20.81 0.56 -15.81
CA GLY A 236 19.87 0.37 -16.92
C GLY A 236 19.63 -1.09 -17.36
N MET A 237 20.46 -2.07 -16.95
CA MET A 237 20.29 -3.48 -17.35
C MET A 237 19.73 -4.39 -16.23
N GLU A 238 19.53 -3.87 -15.01
CA GLU A 238 18.82 -4.64 -13.98
C GLU A 238 17.35 -4.82 -14.40
N PRO A 239 16.81 -6.06 -14.33
CA PRO A 239 15.39 -6.31 -14.58
C PRO A 239 14.50 -5.31 -13.83
N PRO A 240 13.42 -4.80 -14.44
CA PRO A 240 12.51 -3.85 -13.79
C PRO A 240 12.05 -4.27 -12.40
N ALA A 241 11.88 -5.58 -12.17
CA ALA A 241 11.53 -6.15 -10.86
C ALA A 241 12.59 -5.90 -9.78
N ILE A 242 13.88 -5.95 -10.12
CA ILE A 242 14.99 -5.68 -9.18
C ILE A 242 15.01 -4.20 -8.82
N GLN A 243 14.86 -3.32 -9.81
CA GLN A 243 14.79 -1.88 -9.58
C GLN A 243 13.58 -1.51 -8.71
N GLN A 244 12.42 -2.11 -9.00
CA GLN A 244 11.21 -1.89 -8.20
C GLN A 244 11.39 -2.38 -6.75
N ARG A 245 12.00 -3.55 -6.55
CA ARG A 245 12.31 -4.06 -5.21
C ARG A 245 13.25 -3.15 -4.45
N ALA A 246 14.30 -2.64 -5.10
CA ALA A 246 15.26 -1.71 -4.50
C ALA A 246 14.58 -0.39 -4.09
N ARG A 247 13.76 0.19 -4.98
CA ARG A 247 12.97 1.41 -4.69
C ARG A 247 12.01 1.19 -3.53
N ASN A 248 11.30 0.07 -3.51
CA ASN A 248 10.38 -0.24 -2.43
C ASN A 248 11.12 -0.41 -1.10
N ALA A 249 12.25 -1.14 -1.09
CA ALA A 249 13.11 -1.26 0.09
C ALA A 249 13.58 0.10 0.61
N ASP A 250 14.01 0.96 -0.30
CA ASP A 250 14.52 2.29 0.04
C ASP A 250 13.44 3.15 0.69
N GLN A 251 12.24 3.19 0.12
CA GLN A 251 11.14 3.96 0.69
C GLN A 251 10.65 3.37 2.02
N VAL A 252 10.62 2.04 2.16
CA VAL A 252 10.29 1.39 3.44
C VAL A 252 11.28 1.83 4.52
N ILE A 253 12.58 1.81 4.23
CA ILE A 253 13.61 2.24 5.19
C ILE A 253 13.52 3.74 5.47
N GLN A 254 13.21 4.58 4.48
CA GLN A 254 13.06 6.03 4.67
C GLN A 254 11.85 6.37 5.54
N ALA A 255 10.72 5.68 5.35
CA ALA A 255 9.51 5.90 6.14
C ALA A 255 9.52 5.17 7.50
N TRP A 256 10.39 4.17 7.66
CA TRP A 256 10.44 3.37 8.87
C TRP A 256 10.75 4.27 10.07
N ASN A 257 9.81 4.25 11.01
CA ASN A 257 9.89 5.09 12.18
C ASN A 257 9.99 4.26 13.49
N LEU A 258 9.50 3.04 13.64
CA LEU A 258 9.61 2.37 14.96
C LEU A 258 11.06 2.07 15.42
N LEU A 259 11.52 2.68 16.53
CA LEU A 259 12.88 2.49 17.04
C LEU A 259 13.02 1.16 17.81
N PRO A 260 14.12 0.40 17.64
CA PRO A 260 14.38 -0.79 18.44
C PRO A 260 14.40 -0.46 19.93
N GLY A 261 13.74 -1.30 20.74
CA GLY A 261 13.61 -1.07 22.19
C GLY A 261 12.61 0.02 22.58
N GLN A 262 11.93 0.67 21.63
CA GLN A 262 10.93 1.69 21.93
C GLN A 262 9.62 1.08 22.46
N SER A 263 9.16 1.60 23.59
CA SER A 263 7.86 1.25 24.20
C SER A 263 6.71 2.08 23.61
N GLU A 264 5.47 1.74 23.99
CA GLU A 264 4.28 2.54 23.63
C GLU A 264 4.32 3.96 24.20
N SER A 265 4.98 4.17 25.36
CA SER A 265 5.22 5.49 25.94
C SER A 265 6.39 6.24 25.29
N ARG A 266 6.96 5.68 24.21
CA ARG A 266 8.08 6.21 23.41
C ARG A 266 9.43 6.29 24.13
N GLU A 267 9.53 5.78 25.34
CA GLU A 267 10.82 5.56 26.00
C GLU A 267 11.59 4.46 25.27
N ILE A 268 12.90 4.66 25.11
CA ILE A 268 13.79 3.73 24.44
C ILE A 268 14.62 2.98 25.48
N ASP A 269 14.50 1.65 25.48
CA ASP A 269 15.41 0.76 26.20
C ASP A 269 16.80 0.81 25.56
N HIS A 270 17.76 1.40 26.29
CA HIS A 270 19.13 1.58 25.83
C HIS A 270 19.81 0.25 25.46
N GLU A 271 19.64 -0.78 26.29
CA GLU A 271 20.33 -2.07 26.08
C GLU A 271 19.80 -2.74 24.81
N LYS A 272 18.47 -2.76 24.63
CA LYS A 272 17.86 -3.32 23.42
C LYS A 272 18.24 -2.56 22.16
N LEU A 273 18.28 -1.23 22.22
CA LEU A 273 18.71 -0.43 21.06
C LEU A 273 20.16 -0.74 20.69
N ALA A 274 21.06 -0.77 21.68
CA ALA A 274 22.49 -1.04 21.45
C ALA A 274 22.74 -2.47 20.93
N GLU A 275 22.03 -3.47 21.47
CA GLU A 275 22.07 -4.86 21.00
C GLU A 275 21.59 -4.96 19.55
N TRP A 276 20.42 -4.37 19.25
CA TRP A 276 19.86 -4.36 17.90
C TRP A 276 20.83 -3.72 16.89
N CYS A 277 21.42 -2.57 17.23
CA CYS A 277 22.39 -1.90 16.36
C CYS A 277 23.64 -2.76 16.13
N THR A 278 24.15 -3.42 17.17
CA THR A 278 25.30 -4.31 17.07
C THR A 278 25.02 -5.45 16.11
N MET A 279 23.86 -6.10 16.24
CA MET A 279 23.44 -7.19 15.35
C MET A 279 23.21 -6.70 13.92
N ALA A 280 22.55 -5.56 13.73
CA ALA A 280 22.25 -4.99 12.41
C ALA A 280 23.54 -4.61 11.66
N ILE A 281 24.50 -4.00 12.34
CA ILE A 281 25.79 -3.60 11.77
C ILE A 281 26.62 -4.84 11.42
N ALA A 282 26.69 -5.83 12.31
CA ALA A 282 27.38 -7.09 12.04
C ALA A 282 26.79 -7.79 10.80
N ALA A 283 25.46 -7.89 10.71
CA ALA A 283 24.78 -8.48 9.56
C ALA A 283 25.00 -7.69 8.25
N CYS A 284 25.07 -6.35 8.32
CA CYS A 284 25.45 -5.52 7.17
C CYS A 284 26.90 -5.77 6.77
N GLN A 285 27.82 -5.92 7.73
CA GLN A 285 29.23 -6.16 7.47
C GLN A 285 29.47 -7.52 6.81
N GLU A 286 28.81 -8.58 7.28
CA GLU A 286 28.85 -9.91 6.66
C GLU A 286 28.41 -9.89 5.19
N LYS A 287 27.49 -8.99 4.84
CA LYS A 287 26.96 -8.81 3.49
C LYS A 287 27.67 -7.71 2.71
N ASP A 288 28.77 -7.16 3.22
CA ASP A 288 29.55 -6.08 2.61
C ASP A 288 28.70 -4.83 2.33
N ARG A 289 27.94 -4.37 3.33
CA ARG A 289 27.05 -3.19 3.32
C ARG A 289 27.24 -2.26 4.52
N THR A 290 28.41 -2.31 5.15
CA THR A 290 28.71 -1.64 6.42
C THR A 290 28.35 -0.15 6.42
N ARG A 291 28.87 0.62 5.46
CA ARG A 291 28.66 2.06 5.31
C ARG A 291 27.19 2.41 5.13
N LEU A 292 26.49 1.67 4.27
CA LEU A 292 25.06 1.91 4.03
C LEU A 292 24.23 1.54 5.27
N GLY A 293 24.58 0.46 5.97
CA GLY A 293 23.97 0.07 7.24
C GLY A 293 24.10 1.17 8.29
N TYR A 294 25.33 1.66 8.53
CA TYR A 294 25.58 2.79 9.43
C TYR A 294 24.78 4.03 9.01
N ASN A 295 24.77 4.37 7.72
CA ASN A 295 24.07 5.54 7.21
C ASN A 295 22.56 5.46 7.46
N ARG A 296 21.91 4.32 7.16
CA ARG A 296 20.46 4.15 7.37
C ARG A 296 20.07 4.12 8.85
N ILE A 297 20.90 3.52 9.73
CA ILE A 297 20.69 3.61 11.18
C ILE A 297 20.81 5.07 11.66
N GLY A 298 21.82 5.79 11.18
CA GLY A 298 21.96 7.22 11.45
C GLY A 298 20.72 8.01 11.03
N GLN A 299 20.20 7.78 9.83
CA GLN A 299 18.98 8.43 9.34
C GLN A 299 17.79 8.19 10.27
N LEU A 300 17.57 6.94 10.69
CA LEU A 300 16.52 6.58 11.63
C LEU A 300 16.61 7.38 12.95
N PHE A 301 17.83 7.59 13.46
CA PHE A 301 18.08 8.36 14.68
C PHE A 301 17.90 9.87 14.50
N GLY A 302 18.22 10.37 13.30
CA GLY A 302 18.09 11.78 12.96
C GLY A 302 16.64 12.25 12.78
N GLN A 303 15.70 11.33 12.51
CA GLN A 303 14.31 11.67 12.27
C GLN A 303 13.60 12.11 13.56
N LEU A 304 13.29 13.41 13.65
CA LEU A 304 12.41 13.95 14.68
C LEU A 304 10.95 13.58 14.39
N ARG A 305 10.24 13.04 15.40
CA ARG A 305 8.83 12.65 15.28
C ARG A 305 7.90 13.59 16.03
N ASP A 306 6.65 13.61 15.58
CA ASP A 306 5.57 14.32 16.24
C ASP A 306 5.29 13.74 17.63
N GLY A 307 5.46 14.57 18.66
CA GLY A 307 5.30 14.19 20.08
C GLY A 307 6.59 13.68 20.74
N ASP A 308 7.74 13.80 20.09
CA ASP A 308 9.05 13.44 20.65
C ASP A 308 9.64 14.65 21.40
N GLU A 309 9.16 14.89 22.63
CA GLU A 309 9.50 16.10 23.41
C GLU A 309 10.96 16.13 23.88
N HIS A 310 11.61 14.97 23.95
CA HIS A 310 12.96 14.78 24.51
C HIS A 310 13.99 14.31 23.46
N TRP A 311 13.76 14.58 22.18
CA TRP A 311 14.69 14.23 21.13
C TRP A 311 15.93 15.15 21.11
N PRO A 312 17.15 14.62 20.88
CA PRO A 312 17.47 13.20 20.81
C PRO A 312 17.54 12.58 22.22
N GLN A 313 16.91 11.42 22.39
CA GLN A 313 16.91 10.71 23.68
C GLN A 313 18.32 10.17 24.01
N ALA A 314 18.66 10.09 25.30
CA ALA A 314 19.98 9.65 25.77
C ALA A 314 20.41 8.28 25.19
N ALA A 315 19.46 7.36 24.99
CA ALA A 315 19.74 6.06 24.36
C ALA A 315 20.32 6.18 22.94
N ILE A 316 19.74 7.06 22.11
CA ILE A 316 20.24 7.36 20.76
C ILE A 316 21.63 7.99 20.86
N CYS A 317 21.79 8.96 21.77
CA CYS A 317 23.06 9.65 21.95
C CYS A 317 24.19 8.69 22.34
N SER A 318 23.96 7.80 23.31
CA SER A 318 24.95 6.79 23.73
C SER A 318 25.39 5.90 22.57
N VAL A 319 24.46 5.45 21.70
CA VAL A 319 24.81 4.65 20.52
C VAL A 319 25.66 5.46 19.53
N MET A 320 25.30 6.72 19.28
CA MET A 320 26.06 7.62 18.41
C MET A 320 27.48 7.89 18.93
N GLU A 321 27.65 8.09 20.25
CA GLU A 321 28.96 8.26 20.89
C GLU A 321 29.78 6.97 20.83
N PHE A 322 29.15 5.81 21.06
CA PHE A 322 29.83 4.52 21.06
C PHE A 322 30.41 4.18 19.67
N TYR A 323 29.61 4.29 18.62
CA TYR A 323 30.09 3.97 17.27
C TYR A 323 30.94 5.07 16.66
N ASN A 324 30.58 6.34 16.88
CA ASN A 324 31.27 7.52 16.36
C ASN A 324 31.65 7.41 14.86
N HIS A 325 30.84 6.71 14.07
CA HIS A 325 31.15 6.34 12.69
C HIS A 325 30.66 7.42 11.71
N ASP A 326 31.48 7.80 10.73
CA ASP A 326 31.20 8.95 9.86
C ASP A 326 29.96 8.77 8.98
N GLU A 327 29.67 7.55 8.54
CA GLU A 327 28.44 7.27 7.79
C GLU A 327 27.19 7.40 8.67
N MET A 328 27.27 7.01 9.93
CA MET A 328 26.16 7.13 10.87
C MET A 328 25.89 8.60 11.21
N LYS A 329 26.95 9.39 11.40
CA LYS A 329 26.85 10.86 11.56
C LYS A 329 26.20 11.52 10.34
N ARG A 330 26.65 11.17 9.13
CA ARG A 330 26.06 11.66 7.88
C ARG A 330 24.59 11.25 7.76
N GLY A 331 24.28 10.01 8.11
CA GLY A 331 22.92 9.52 8.18
C GLY A 331 22.06 10.34 9.13
N PHE A 332 22.53 10.56 10.36
CA PHE A 332 21.84 11.37 11.36
C PHE A 332 21.55 12.78 10.84
N TYR A 333 22.56 13.45 10.29
CA TYR A 333 22.39 14.75 9.68
C TYR A 333 21.33 14.75 8.56
N SER A 334 21.37 13.77 7.66
CA SER A 334 20.35 13.60 6.61
C SER A 334 18.96 13.31 7.17
N GLY A 335 18.84 12.50 8.22
CA GLY A 335 17.56 12.19 8.87
C GLY A 335 16.91 13.42 9.50
N VAL A 336 17.73 14.32 10.07
CA VAL A 336 17.25 15.60 10.62
C VAL A 336 16.70 16.51 9.53
N ILE A 337 17.39 16.59 8.38
CA ILE A 337 17.04 17.51 7.29
C ILE A 337 15.85 17.01 6.48
N ASN A 338 15.85 15.72 6.14
CA ASN A 338 14.82 15.12 5.30
C ASN A 338 13.57 14.72 6.10
N GLY A 339 13.68 14.66 7.43
CA GLY A 339 12.54 14.46 8.33
C GLY A 339 11.67 15.71 8.44
N HIS A 340 10.64 15.65 9.28
CA HIS A 340 9.73 16.77 9.51
C HIS A 340 10.38 17.95 10.26
N GLY A 341 11.59 17.75 10.78
CA GLY A 341 12.37 18.74 11.50
C GLY A 341 11.69 19.26 12.76
N VAL A 342 12.39 20.09 13.53
CA VAL A 342 11.79 20.74 14.70
C VAL A 342 10.65 21.68 14.31
N LYS A 343 9.44 21.37 14.79
CA LYS A 343 8.31 22.31 14.74
C LYS A 343 8.65 23.58 15.52
N VAL A 344 8.44 24.72 14.90
CA VAL A 344 8.58 26.05 15.50
C VAL A 344 7.25 26.80 15.33
N ASN A 345 6.84 27.54 16.35
CA ASN A 345 5.59 28.31 16.30
C ASN A 345 5.79 29.49 15.34
N PHE A 346 5.00 29.51 14.27
CA PHE A 346 5.02 30.55 13.25
C PHE A 346 3.71 31.34 13.30
N ARG A 347 3.79 32.68 13.28
CA ARG A 347 2.62 33.56 13.24
C ARG A 347 2.43 34.11 11.83
N SER A 348 1.18 34.42 11.49
CA SER A 348 0.87 35.11 10.24
C SER A 348 1.60 36.47 10.22
N GLY A 349 2.49 36.66 9.24
CA GLY A 349 3.34 37.84 9.09
C GLY A 349 4.81 37.65 9.42
N ASP A 350 5.22 36.51 9.99
CA ASP A 350 6.63 36.18 10.19
C ASP A 350 7.31 35.93 8.81
N SER A 351 8.55 36.40 8.64
CA SER A 351 9.30 36.14 7.40
C SER A 351 9.85 34.71 7.36
N GLY A 352 10.11 34.19 6.16
CA GLY A 352 10.78 32.89 6.02
C GLY A 352 12.15 32.88 6.70
N ALA A 353 12.89 34.00 6.68
CA ALA A 353 14.16 34.13 7.37
C ALA A 353 14.04 33.98 8.90
N ALA A 354 12.96 34.51 9.49
CA ALA A 354 12.68 34.39 10.92
C ALA A 354 12.36 32.94 11.31
N LEU A 355 11.61 32.22 10.47
CA LEU A 355 11.32 30.79 10.65
C LEU A 355 12.60 29.95 10.72
N GLU A 356 13.50 30.11 9.75
CA GLU A 356 14.75 29.35 9.70
C GLU A 356 15.67 29.70 10.88
N LYS A 357 15.71 30.97 11.31
CA LYS A 357 16.44 31.39 12.51
C LYS A 357 15.92 30.73 13.79
N ALA A 358 14.60 30.64 13.95
CA ALA A 358 13.97 29.98 15.09
C ALA A 358 14.32 28.47 15.14
N LYS A 359 14.38 27.80 13.99
CA LYS A 359 14.86 26.40 13.91
C LYS A 359 16.31 26.29 14.37
N ALA A 360 17.20 27.18 13.90
CA ALA A 360 18.60 27.20 14.32
C ALA A 360 18.75 27.36 15.86
N GLU A 361 18.01 28.29 16.46
CA GLU A 361 18.00 28.49 17.91
C GLU A 361 17.52 27.26 18.68
N LYS A 362 16.49 26.57 18.18
CA LYS A 362 16.00 25.33 18.79
C LYS A 362 17.05 24.22 18.77
N TYR A 363 17.76 24.01 17.66
CA TYR A 363 18.86 23.03 17.61
C TYR A 363 20.04 23.40 18.52
N ARG A 364 20.38 24.69 18.65
CA ARG A 364 21.39 25.12 19.64
C ARG A 364 20.96 24.83 21.08
N SER A 365 19.68 25.03 21.39
CA SER A 365 19.14 24.71 22.72
C SER A 365 19.22 23.22 23.01
N LEU A 366 18.88 22.36 22.04
CA LEU A 366 19.03 20.91 22.16
C LEU A 366 20.50 20.52 22.36
N ALA A 367 21.41 21.10 21.56
CA ALA A 367 22.84 20.86 21.68
C ALA A 367 23.38 21.23 23.07
N ALA A 368 22.98 22.40 23.60
CA ALA A 368 23.40 22.85 24.93
C ALA A 368 22.97 21.89 26.05
N GLY A 369 21.79 21.27 25.94
CA GLY A 369 21.27 20.32 26.91
C GLY A 369 22.08 19.02 27.04
N ILE A 370 22.83 18.65 26.00
CA ILE A 370 23.58 17.37 25.94
C ILE A 370 25.11 17.57 25.86
N ALA A 371 25.59 18.81 25.93
CA ALA A 371 26.96 19.18 25.55
C ALA A 371 28.08 18.49 26.33
N ILE A 372 27.82 18.10 27.58
CA ILE A 372 28.83 17.49 28.47
C ILE A 372 28.89 15.96 28.27
N GLU A 373 27.76 15.32 28.07
CA GLU A 373 27.63 13.86 28.06
C GLU A 373 27.70 13.27 26.65
N HIS A 374 27.32 14.05 25.63
CA HIS A 374 27.16 13.57 24.25
C HIS A 374 27.77 14.54 23.23
N THR A 375 29.11 14.51 23.13
CA THR A 375 29.89 15.43 22.30
C THR A 375 29.70 15.26 20.79
N VAL A 376 29.55 14.03 20.30
CA VAL A 376 29.30 13.71 18.89
C VAL A 376 27.94 14.27 18.50
N VAL A 377 26.87 13.95 19.24
CA VAL A 377 25.52 14.43 18.90
C VAL A 377 25.41 15.94 19.07
N ASN A 378 26.02 16.52 20.11
CA ASN A 378 26.13 17.97 20.27
C ASN A 378 26.71 18.63 19.01
N SER A 379 27.83 18.12 18.49
CA SER A 379 28.47 18.68 17.31
C SER A 379 27.58 18.61 16.06
N LEU A 380 26.81 17.53 15.90
CA LEU A 380 25.88 17.37 14.78
C LEU A 380 24.70 18.34 14.87
N LEU A 381 24.13 18.53 16.06
CA LEU A 381 23.06 19.51 16.27
C LEU A 381 23.54 20.95 16.01
N LEU A 382 24.79 21.28 16.36
CA LEU A 382 25.38 22.57 16.02
C LEU A 382 25.59 22.74 14.51
N GLN A 383 25.97 21.68 13.78
CA GLN A 383 26.05 21.72 12.32
C GLN A 383 24.68 21.97 11.69
N VAL A 384 23.63 21.30 12.18
CA VAL A 384 22.25 21.53 11.74
C VAL A 384 21.83 22.98 12.01
N ALA A 385 22.15 23.54 13.17
CA ALA A 385 21.87 24.94 13.47
C ALA A 385 22.56 25.90 12.49
N GLN A 386 23.82 25.66 12.14
CA GLN A 386 24.57 26.46 11.18
C GLN A 386 23.98 26.41 9.77
N MET A 387 23.46 25.25 9.35
CA MET A 387 22.75 25.12 8.08
C MET A 387 21.51 26.02 8.05
N TYR A 388 20.70 25.99 9.11
CA TYR A 388 19.51 26.85 9.22
C TYR A 388 19.84 28.34 9.29
N ASP A 389 20.96 28.73 9.92
CA ASP A 389 21.47 30.12 9.82
C ASP A 389 21.83 30.50 8.37
N GLY A 390 22.36 29.54 7.60
CA GLY A 390 22.61 29.69 6.17
C GLY A 390 21.33 29.95 5.38
N TYR A 391 20.30 29.14 5.60
CA TYR A 391 18.98 29.32 4.97
C TYR A 391 18.32 30.64 5.37
N SER A 392 18.39 31.02 6.65
CA SER A 392 17.88 32.30 7.13
C SER A 392 18.50 33.48 6.38
N ARG A 393 19.83 33.47 6.18
CA ARG A 393 20.54 34.51 5.41
C ARG A 393 20.11 34.54 3.94
N GLN A 394 20.01 33.39 3.29
CA GLN A 394 19.59 33.30 1.89
C GLN A 394 18.16 33.82 1.68
N VAL A 395 17.23 33.48 2.58
CA VAL A 395 15.85 33.97 2.49
C VAL A 395 15.80 35.48 2.74
N ALA A 396 16.55 36.01 3.70
CA ALA A 396 16.61 37.45 3.97
C ALA A 396 17.15 38.24 2.76
N GLU A 397 18.16 37.71 2.07
CA GLU A 397 18.69 38.32 0.83
C GLU A 397 17.66 38.30 -0.31
N GLN A 398 16.88 37.23 -0.44
CA GLN A 398 15.80 37.14 -1.44
C GLN A 398 14.64 38.08 -1.14
N ASP A 399 14.25 38.20 0.13
CA ASP A 399 13.20 39.12 0.56
C ASP A 399 13.61 40.57 0.30
N ALA A 400 14.86 40.94 0.63
CA ALA A 400 15.41 42.27 0.37
C ALA A 400 15.57 42.62 -1.12
N GLN A 401 15.62 41.63 -2.02
CA GLN A 401 15.65 41.84 -3.48
C GLN A 401 14.26 42.00 -4.09
N ARG A 402 13.19 41.66 -3.35
CA ARG A 402 11.79 41.73 -3.81
C ARG A 402 11.09 43.01 -3.38
N GLU A 403 11.61 43.70 -2.35
CA GLU A 403 11.24 45.06 -1.93
C GLU A 403 11.94 46.12 -2.81
#